data_AF-A0A352VH19-F1
#
_entry.id   AF-A0A352VH19-F1
#
_cell.length_a   1.000
_cell.length_b   1.000
_cell.length_c   1.000
_cell.angle_alpha   90.00
_cell.angle_beta   90.00
_cell.angle_gamma   90.00
#
_symmetry.space_group_name_H-M   'P 1'
#
loop_
_entity.id
_entity.type
_entity.pdbx_description
1 polymer ?
#
loop_
_entity_poly.entity_id
_entity_poly.type
_entity_poly.pdbx_seq_one_letter_code
_entity_poly.pdbx_strand_id
1 'polypeptide(L)'
;IRRRALEIAQNANMFAPFFNPPTHVGDPAGPGRICPGDTGGVNITGPAVADPVEGVIFITSHSGCGSVTLAPGVESPLDGPEQTGVTHSDWARSRSGRGRGRGRGGGPPTSLDGLSVFKGPLGRISAIDLNTGEYLWVIPHGDAPEDQQERIRNHPLLQGVEGVQANQGRRGHSAMVATPTLLLASGQISDGTPNLFAIDKRTGERVGSVELPGGTRYGMSSWVHEGKQYVVIQLNDGLAVMGLPGS
;
A
#
# COMPACT_ATOMS: atom_id res chain seq x y z
N ILE A 1 -6.71 26.43 -0.87
CA ILE A 1 -6.37 24.98 -0.94
C ILE A 1 -7.60 24.11 -0.64
N ARG A 2 -8.17 24.19 0.57
CA ARG A 2 -9.34 23.37 0.99
C ARG A 2 -10.49 23.34 -0.02
N ARG A 3 -10.92 24.49 -0.56
CA ARG A 3 -11.99 24.57 -1.58
C ARG A 3 -11.64 23.81 -2.88
N ARG A 4 -10.43 24.02 -3.42
CA ARG A 4 -9.95 23.32 -4.64
C ARG A 4 -9.84 21.80 -4.40
N ALA A 5 -9.35 21.40 -3.23
CA ALA A 5 -9.26 19.98 -2.85
C ALA A 5 -10.65 19.34 -2.69
N LEU A 6 -11.61 20.06 -2.09
CA LEU A 6 -13.00 19.62 -1.96
C LEU A 6 -13.65 19.44 -3.34
N GLU A 7 -13.47 20.39 -4.25
CA GLU A 7 -14.00 20.32 -5.61
C GLU A 7 -13.43 19.12 -6.38
N ILE A 8 -12.12 18.87 -6.28
CA ILE A 8 -11.49 17.66 -6.84
C ILE A 8 -12.10 16.39 -6.24
N ALA A 9 -12.27 16.35 -4.91
CA ALA A 9 -12.84 15.19 -4.23
C ALA A 9 -14.31 14.94 -4.61
N GLN A 10 -15.11 16.00 -4.78
CA GLN A 10 -16.50 15.91 -5.25
C GLN A 10 -16.56 15.42 -6.70
N ASN A 11 -15.77 16.02 -7.60
CA ASN A 11 -15.72 15.65 -9.02
C ASN A 11 -15.19 14.22 -9.23
N ALA A 12 -14.31 13.75 -8.35
CA ALA A 12 -13.79 12.38 -8.37
C ALA A 12 -14.66 11.39 -7.58
N ASN A 13 -15.84 11.80 -7.11
CA ASN A 13 -16.77 11.01 -6.31
C ASN A 13 -16.11 10.32 -5.10
N MET A 14 -15.23 11.04 -4.39
CA MET A 14 -14.46 10.51 -3.25
C MET A 14 -15.26 10.46 -1.95
N PHE A 15 -16.43 11.09 -1.92
CA PHE A 15 -17.38 11.02 -0.80
C PHE A 15 -18.47 9.97 -1.03
N ALA A 16 -18.29 9.08 -2.01
CA ALA A 16 -19.18 7.95 -2.20
C ALA A 16 -19.28 7.12 -0.90
N PRO A 17 -20.44 6.51 -0.61
CA PRO A 17 -20.57 5.59 0.51
C PRO A 17 -19.49 4.51 0.49
N PHE A 18 -19.09 4.01 1.66
CA PHE A 18 -18.09 2.94 1.79
C PHE A 18 -18.42 1.71 0.90
N PHE A 19 -19.72 1.45 0.72
CA PHE A 19 -20.25 0.52 -0.26
C PHE A 19 -20.84 1.28 -1.44
N ASN A 20 -19.99 1.64 -2.40
CA ASN A 20 -20.40 2.22 -3.66
C ASN A 20 -20.48 1.09 -4.72
N PRO A 21 -21.69 0.60 -5.07
CA PRO A 21 -21.81 -0.53 -5.98
C PRO A 21 -21.23 -0.15 -7.36
N PRO A 22 -20.55 -1.09 -8.04
CA PRO A 22 -20.13 -0.86 -9.41
C PRO A 22 -21.36 -0.72 -10.31
N THR A 23 -21.25 0.14 -11.32
CA THR A 23 -22.23 0.30 -12.39
C THR A 23 -21.90 -0.63 -13.57
N HIS A 24 -22.79 -0.73 -14.56
CA HIS A 24 -22.50 -1.50 -15.77
C HIS A 24 -21.95 -0.62 -16.91
N VAL A 25 -21.34 -1.24 -17.91
CA VAL A 25 -20.91 -0.54 -19.13
C VAL A 25 -22.13 0.11 -19.80
N GLY A 26 -22.00 1.39 -20.17
CA GLY A 26 -23.08 2.19 -20.77
C GLY A 26 -24.00 2.89 -19.77
N ASP A 27 -23.82 2.67 -18.46
CA ASP A 27 -24.58 3.39 -17.43
C ASP A 27 -24.30 4.90 -17.47
N PRO A 28 -25.33 5.78 -17.53
CA PRO A 28 -25.15 7.23 -17.58
C PRO A 28 -24.49 7.83 -16.32
N ALA A 29 -24.53 7.13 -15.18
CA ALA A 29 -23.84 7.54 -13.96
C ALA A 29 -22.31 7.37 -14.06
N GLY A 30 -21.82 6.64 -15.07
CA GLY A 30 -20.41 6.32 -15.23
C GLY A 30 -19.91 5.28 -14.23
N PRO A 31 -18.60 4.99 -14.18
CA PRO A 31 -18.04 3.93 -13.34
C PRO A 31 -18.24 4.19 -11.84
N GLY A 32 -18.54 3.12 -11.09
CA GLY A 32 -18.50 3.14 -9.64
C GLY A 32 -17.08 3.44 -9.13
N ARG A 33 -16.98 4.15 -7.99
CA ARG A 33 -15.73 4.50 -7.33
C ARG A 33 -15.55 3.64 -6.09
N ILE A 34 -14.52 2.80 -6.07
CA ILE A 34 -14.21 1.93 -4.94
C ILE A 34 -12.95 2.39 -4.22
N CYS A 35 -13.01 2.44 -2.90
CA CYS A 35 -11.92 2.82 -2.01
C CYS A 35 -11.92 1.86 -0.80
N PRO A 36 -10.94 0.95 -0.68
CA PRO A 36 -9.76 0.82 -1.52
C PRO A 36 -10.04 0.33 -2.94
N GLY A 37 -9.12 0.61 -3.87
CA GLY A 37 -9.15 0.08 -5.23
C GLY A 37 -8.84 -1.41 -5.31
N ASP A 38 -8.65 -1.94 -6.54
CA ASP A 38 -8.52 -3.39 -6.76
C ASP A 38 -7.30 -4.05 -6.10
N THR A 39 -6.28 -3.25 -5.77
CA THR A 39 -5.13 -3.73 -5.02
C THR A 39 -5.44 -3.90 -3.53
N GLY A 40 -6.63 -3.54 -3.08
CA GLY A 40 -6.99 -3.45 -1.67
C GLY A 40 -6.27 -2.30 -0.97
N GLY A 41 -6.65 -2.07 0.28
CA GLY A 41 -5.86 -1.25 1.20
C GLY A 41 -4.74 -2.10 1.83
N VAL A 42 -5.01 -3.39 1.99
CA VAL A 42 -4.15 -4.48 2.41
C VAL A 42 -4.26 -5.60 1.38
N ASN A 43 -3.22 -6.41 1.19
CA ASN A 43 -3.23 -7.49 0.21
C ASN A 43 -2.35 -8.67 0.64
N ILE A 44 -2.50 -9.83 -0.01
CA ILE A 44 -1.75 -11.07 0.27
C ILE A 44 -0.23 -10.91 0.15
N THR A 45 0.23 -9.90 -0.59
CA THR A 45 1.66 -9.63 -0.79
C THR A 45 2.34 -8.97 0.41
N GLY A 46 1.57 -8.47 1.38
CA GLY A 46 2.06 -8.04 2.69
C GLY A 46 1.10 -8.45 3.78
N PRO A 47 1.18 -9.71 4.24
CA PRO A 47 0.34 -10.19 5.31
C PRO A 47 0.59 -9.39 6.59
N ALA A 48 -0.47 -9.20 7.39
CA ALA A 48 -0.32 -8.63 8.72
C ALA A 48 0.52 -9.56 9.60
N VAL A 49 1.27 -8.96 10.52
CA VAL A 49 2.08 -9.69 11.50
C VAL A 49 1.67 -9.21 12.88
N ALA A 50 1.53 -10.12 13.84
CA ALA A 50 1.18 -9.79 15.21
C ALA A 50 2.29 -10.18 16.17
N ASP A 51 2.45 -9.39 17.22
CA ASP A 51 3.13 -9.77 18.44
C ASP A 51 2.07 -10.02 19.53
N PRO A 52 1.76 -11.28 19.85
CA PRO A 52 0.76 -11.60 20.86
C PRO A 52 1.23 -11.35 22.29
N VAL A 53 2.54 -11.26 22.55
CA VAL A 53 3.09 -10.96 23.88
C VAL A 53 2.87 -9.49 24.20
N GLU A 54 3.12 -8.63 23.22
CA GLU A 54 2.89 -7.19 23.36
C GLU A 54 1.45 -6.75 23.08
N GLY A 55 0.64 -7.64 22.49
CA GLY A 55 -0.75 -7.38 22.14
C GLY A 55 -0.88 -6.40 20.97
N VAL A 56 0.01 -6.47 19.97
CA VAL A 56 0.04 -5.52 18.84
C VAL A 56 -0.05 -6.25 17.51
N ILE A 57 -0.82 -5.72 16.56
CA ILE A 57 -0.82 -6.15 15.16
C ILE A 57 -0.28 -5.04 14.26
N PHE A 58 0.60 -5.43 13.34
CA PHE A 58 1.23 -4.57 12.35
C PHE A 58 0.65 -4.85 10.97
N ILE A 59 0.13 -3.79 10.35
CA ILE A 59 -0.57 -3.87 9.07
C ILE A 59 0.12 -2.95 8.08
N THR A 60 0.66 -3.52 7.00
CA THR A 60 1.11 -2.76 5.84
C THR A 60 -0.09 -2.43 4.97
N SER A 61 -0.28 -1.16 4.62
CA SER A 61 -1.41 -0.74 3.81
C SER A 61 -1.07 0.45 2.92
N HIS A 62 -1.92 0.72 1.93
CA HIS A 62 -1.79 1.89 1.08
C HIS A 62 -3.15 2.51 0.72
N SER A 63 -3.17 3.82 0.49
CA SER A 63 -4.37 4.58 0.13
C SER A 63 -4.51 4.70 -1.38
N GLY A 64 -5.60 4.22 -1.94
CA GLY A 64 -5.92 4.39 -3.35
C GLY A 64 -7.34 4.00 -3.64
N CYS A 65 -7.91 4.58 -4.71
CA CYS A 65 -9.23 4.24 -5.19
C CYS A 65 -9.17 3.80 -6.64
N GLY A 66 -10.05 2.90 -7.01
CA GLY A 66 -10.26 2.42 -8.36
C GLY A 66 -11.60 2.88 -8.90
N SER A 67 -11.73 2.85 -10.22
CA SER A 67 -13.01 2.92 -10.90
C SER A 67 -13.35 1.53 -11.44
N VAL A 68 -14.61 1.12 -11.28
CA VAL A 68 -15.10 -0.20 -11.66
C VAL A 68 -16.39 -0.08 -12.43
N THR A 69 -16.45 -0.76 -13.57
CA THR A 69 -17.67 -1.09 -14.28
C THR A 69 -17.76 -2.60 -14.47
N LEU A 70 -18.99 -3.09 -14.61
CA LEU A 70 -19.30 -4.47 -14.93
C LEU A 70 -19.78 -4.57 -16.39
N ALA A 71 -19.40 -5.63 -17.07
CA ALA A 71 -20.00 -6.07 -18.34
C ALA A 71 -20.49 -7.51 -18.18
N PRO A 72 -21.44 -7.97 -19.00
CA PRO A 72 -21.78 -9.39 -19.05
C PRO A 72 -20.51 -10.24 -19.22
N GLY A 73 -20.31 -11.26 -18.38
CA GLY A 73 -19.05 -12.02 -18.40
C GLY A 73 -18.82 -12.80 -19.69
N VAL A 74 -19.91 -13.17 -20.36
CA VAL A 74 -19.93 -13.78 -21.70
C VAL A 74 -19.39 -12.85 -22.80
N GLU A 75 -19.31 -11.55 -22.56
CA GLU A 75 -18.75 -10.55 -23.48
C GLU A 75 -17.30 -10.20 -23.14
N SER A 76 -16.68 -10.91 -22.19
CA SER A 76 -15.32 -10.61 -21.75
C SER A 76 -14.32 -10.78 -22.90
N PRO A 77 -13.51 -9.76 -23.22
CA PRO A 77 -12.47 -9.86 -24.24
C PRO A 77 -11.29 -10.75 -23.81
N LEU A 78 -11.33 -11.29 -22.58
CA LEU A 78 -10.38 -12.26 -22.05
C LEU A 78 -10.82 -13.70 -22.30
N ASP A 79 -11.98 -13.90 -22.94
CA ASP A 79 -12.40 -15.20 -23.45
C ASP A 79 -11.51 -15.67 -24.60
N GLY A 80 -11.04 -16.91 -24.55
CA GLY A 80 -10.00 -17.39 -25.45
C GLY A 80 -9.64 -18.88 -25.23
N PRO A 81 -8.91 -19.49 -26.17
CA PRO A 81 -8.66 -20.94 -26.18
C PRO A 81 -7.82 -21.44 -25.00
N GLU A 82 -7.12 -20.53 -24.31
CA GLU A 82 -6.26 -20.83 -23.15
C GLU A 82 -7.01 -20.81 -21.81
N GLN A 83 -8.34 -20.63 -21.82
CA GLN A 83 -9.14 -20.68 -20.59
C GLN A 83 -9.28 -22.13 -20.09
N THR A 84 -9.13 -22.32 -18.78
CA THR A 84 -9.24 -23.63 -18.13
C THR A 84 -10.68 -24.05 -17.82
N GLY A 85 -11.70 -23.26 -18.21
CA GLY A 85 -13.11 -23.53 -17.95
C GLY A 85 -14.05 -22.87 -18.95
N VAL A 86 -15.28 -23.37 -19.03
CA VAL A 86 -16.34 -22.90 -19.97
C VAL A 86 -17.49 -22.16 -19.26
N THR A 87 -17.41 -22.02 -17.93
CA THR A 87 -18.42 -21.33 -17.13
C THR A 87 -17.99 -19.90 -16.89
N HIS A 88 -18.76 -18.94 -17.40
CA HIS A 88 -18.54 -17.53 -17.17
C HIS A 88 -19.26 -17.09 -15.90
N SER A 89 -18.69 -16.14 -15.16
CA SER A 89 -19.48 -15.35 -14.20
C SER A 89 -20.50 -14.52 -14.98
N ASP A 90 -21.71 -14.31 -14.44
CA ASP A 90 -22.74 -13.49 -15.10
C ASP A 90 -22.23 -12.09 -15.43
N TRP A 91 -21.39 -11.53 -14.54
CA TRP A 91 -20.75 -10.24 -14.70
C TRP A 91 -19.24 -10.35 -14.52
N ALA A 92 -18.50 -9.72 -15.42
CA ALA A 92 -17.05 -9.55 -15.32
C ALA A 92 -16.71 -8.07 -15.16
N ARG A 93 -15.60 -7.80 -14.46
CA ARG A 93 -15.08 -6.44 -14.41
C ARG A 93 -14.65 -6.00 -15.80
N SER A 94 -15.24 -4.91 -16.27
CA SER A 94 -14.85 -4.27 -17.51
C SER A 94 -13.83 -3.16 -17.29
N ARG A 95 -12.91 -3.01 -18.23
CA ARG A 95 -12.05 -1.82 -18.38
C ARG A 95 -12.54 -0.88 -19.48
N SER A 96 -13.71 -1.13 -20.08
CA SER A 96 -14.21 -0.44 -21.30
C SER A 96 -14.75 0.98 -21.09
N GLY A 97 -14.52 1.60 -19.93
CA GLY A 97 -14.61 3.06 -19.84
C GLY A 97 -13.54 3.72 -20.73
N ARG A 98 -13.77 4.94 -21.23
CA ARG A 98 -12.86 5.71 -22.09
C ARG A 98 -11.52 6.10 -21.40
N GLY A 99 -10.77 5.12 -20.92
CA GLY A 99 -9.47 5.23 -20.30
C GLY A 99 -8.60 4.07 -20.78
N ARG A 100 -8.01 4.22 -21.97
CA ARG A 100 -6.99 3.30 -22.53
C ARG A 100 -5.69 3.37 -21.71
N GLY A 101 -5.73 2.94 -20.46
CA GLY A 101 -4.57 2.80 -19.59
C GLY A 101 -4.41 1.35 -19.16
N ARG A 102 -3.40 0.65 -19.67
CA ARG A 102 -2.87 -0.61 -19.12
C ARG A 102 -2.15 -0.37 -17.77
N GLY A 103 -2.73 0.45 -16.90
CA GLY A 103 -2.17 0.81 -15.59
C GLY A 103 -3.07 0.32 -14.47
N ARG A 104 -2.46 -0.23 -13.41
CA ARG A 104 -3.09 -0.54 -12.10
C ARG A 104 -3.50 0.72 -11.31
N GLY A 105 -3.54 1.90 -11.93
CA GLY A 105 -3.98 3.15 -11.35
C GLY A 105 -4.54 4.05 -12.45
N GLY A 106 -5.84 4.30 -12.43
CA GLY A 106 -6.53 4.97 -13.54
C GLY A 106 -7.90 5.48 -13.12
N GLY A 107 -7.96 6.16 -11.97
CA GLY A 107 -9.01 7.12 -11.70
C GLY A 107 -8.54 8.53 -12.10
N PRO A 108 -9.43 9.53 -12.21
CA PRO A 108 -9.03 10.93 -12.41
C PRO A 108 -7.94 11.33 -11.40
N PRO A 109 -7.05 12.28 -11.76
CA PRO A 109 -5.99 12.74 -10.88
C PRO A 109 -6.62 13.20 -9.56
N THR A 110 -6.45 12.39 -8.52
CA THR A 110 -6.82 12.76 -7.15
C THR A 110 -5.67 13.56 -6.56
N SER A 111 -5.30 14.60 -7.30
CA SER A 111 -4.23 15.50 -6.94
C SER A 111 -4.57 16.96 -7.24
N LEU A 112 -4.11 17.83 -6.35
CA LEU A 112 -4.16 19.27 -6.46
C LEU A 112 -2.75 19.76 -6.72
N ASP A 113 -2.46 20.21 -7.95
CA ASP A 113 -1.14 20.67 -8.37
C ASP A 113 -0.03 19.61 -8.11
N GLY A 114 -0.36 18.32 -8.24
CA GLY A 114 0.55 17.20 -7.97
C GLY A 114 0.55 16.69 -6.54
N LEU A 115 -0.09 17.38 -5.59
CA LEU A 115 -0.28 16.90 -4.22
C LEU A 115 -1.45 15.93 -4.14
N SER A 116 -1.27 14.78 -3.49
CA SER A 116 -2.40 13.89 -3.23
C SER A 116 -3.45 14.57 -2.35
N VAL A 117 -4.72 14.30 -2.63
CA VAL A 117 -5.83 14.72 -1.74
C VAL A 117 -6.02 13.77 -0.54
N PHE A 118 -5.28 12.65 -0.47
CA PHE A 118 -5.21 11.82 0.73
C PHE A 118 -4.23 12.42 1.74
N LYS A 119 -4.61 12.45 3.02
CA LYS A 119 -3.84 13.06 4.11
C LYS A 119 -2.47 12.38 4.39
N GLY A 120 -2.18 11.23 3.79
CA GLY A 120 -0.88 10.54 3.90
C GLY A 120 -0.64 9.84 5.25
N PRO A 121 0.38 8.96 5.36
CA PRO A 121 1.21 8.44 4.26
C PRO A 121 0.40 7.59 3.28
N LEU A 122 0.75 7.67 1.99
CA LEU A 122 0.09 6.93 0.92
C LEU A 122 0.39 5.44 0.96
N GLY A 123 1.60 5.05 1.34
CA GLY A 123 1.96 3.68 1.71
C GLY A 123 2.53 3.67 3.12
N ARG A 124 2.01 2.80 3.97
CA ARG A 124 2.22 2.89 5.42
C ARG A 124 2.28 1.54 6.09
N ILE A 125 2.88 1.53 7.27
CA ILE A 125 2.74 0.49 8.28
C ILE A 125 1.97 1.11 9.44
N SER A 126 0.99 0.38 9.95
CA SER A 126 0.19 0.80 11.11
C SER A 126 0.30 -0.24 12.20
N ALA A 127 0.58 0.19 13.43
CA ALA A 127 0.45 -0.65 14.61
C ALA A 127 -0.88 -0.39 15.29
N ILE A 128 -1.60 -1.46 15.60
CA ILE A 128 -2.90 -1.43 16.27
C ILE A 128 -2.77 -2.23 17.56
N ASP A 129 -3.19 -1.64 18.67
CA ASP A 129 -3.34 -2.35 19.94
C ASP A 129 -4.52 -3.32 19.83
N LEU A 130 -4.26 -4.62 20.02
CA LEU A 130 -5.27 -5.66 19.90
C LEU A 130 -6.29 -5.65 21.05
N ASN A 131 -5.99 -4.97 22.16
CA ASN A 131 -6.90 -4.86 23.31
C ASN A 131 -7.92 -3.73 23.12
N THR A 132 -7.54 -2.66 22.43
CA THR A 132 -8.41 -1.47 22.25
C THR A 132 -8.92 -1.30 20.83
N GLY A 133 -8.21 -1.85 19.83
CA GLY A 133 -8.45 -1.59 18.41
C GLY A 133 -7.94 -0.22 17.93
N GLU A 134 -7.24 0.53 18.78
CA GLU A 134 -6.71 1.86 18.45
C GLU A 134 -5.33 1.80 17.80
N TYR A 135 -5.01 2.81 16.99
CA TYR A 135 -3.66 2.96 16.46
C TYR A 135 -2.68 3.37 17.57
N LEU A 136 -1.59 2.61 17.69
CA LEU A 136 -0.42 3.06 18.44
C LEU A 136 0.36 4.10 17.62
N TRP A 137 0.56 3.80 16.33
CA TRP A 137 1.26 4.67 15.39
C TRP A 137 0.97 4.29 13.94
N VAL A 138 1.26 5.23 13.05
CA VAL A 138 1.23 5.05 11.60
C VAL A 138 2.47 5.71 11.00
N ILE A 139 3.28 4.93 10.29
CA ILE A 139 4.53 5.39 9.68
C ILE A 139 4.57 5.08 8.18
N PRO A 140 5.38 5.78 7.37
CA PRO A 140 5.61 5.44 5.98
C PRO A 140 6.23 4.05 5.80
N HIS A 141 5.72 3.29 4.83
CA HIS A 141 6.39 2.08 4.34
C HIS A 141 7.54 2.49 3.41
N GLY A 142 8.77 2.35 3.90
CA GLY A 142 9.97 2.86 3.23
C GLY A 142 9.91 4.38 3.01
N ASP A 143 10.72 4.86 2.09
CA ASP A 143 10.82 6.27 1.74
C ASP A 143 10.33 6.49 0.32
N ALA A 144 9.44 7.45 0.13
CA ALA A 144 9.12 7.95 -1.20
C ALA A 144 10.40 8.45 -1.90
N PRO A 145 10.47 8.39 -3.24
CA PRO A 145 11.58 8.99 -4.00
C PRO A 145 11.91 10.41 -3.54
N GLU A 146 13.20 10.76 -3.47
CA GLU A 146 13.64 12.05 -2.92
C GLU A 146 13.02 13.24 -3.66
N ASP A 147 12.89 13.15 -4.98
CA ASP A 147 12.23 14.16 -5.82
C ASP A 147 10.75 14.36 -5.43
N GLN A 148 10.06 13.31 -5.00
CA GLN A 148 8.69 13.39 -4.50
C GLN A 148 8.63 14.08 -3.14
N GLN A 149 9.58 13.78 -2.26
CA GLN A 149 9.66 14.42 -0.94
C GLN A 149 9.97 15.92 -1.09
N GLU A 150 10.95 16.26 -1.94
CA GLU A 150 11.31 17.66 -2.25
C GLU A 150 10.16 18.45 -2.88
N ARG A 151 9.38 17.82 -3.78
CA ARG A 151 8.16 18.44 -4.32
C ARG A 151 7.16 18.81 -3.23
N ILE A 152 7.02 17.99 -2.18
CA ILE A 152 6.10 18.28 -1.07
C ILE A 152 6.68 19.37 -0.16
N ARG A 153 7.96 19.28 0.21
CA ARG A 153 8.65 20.28 1.06
C ARG A 153 8.58 21.68 0.45
N ASN A 154 8.82 21.79 -0.86
CA ASN A 154 8.90 23.07 -1.57
C ASN A 154 7.58 23.49 -2.23
N HIS A 155 6.47 22.76 -2.00
CA HIS A 155 5.23 23.03 -2.70
C HIS A 155 4.67 24.42 -2.32
N PRO A 156 4.32 25.31 -3.29
CA PRO A 156 3.78 26.64 -2.97
C PRO A 156 2.50 26.60 -2.12
N LEU A 157 1.63 25.61 -2.37
CA LEU A 157 0.41 25.40 -1.57
C LEU A 157 0.66 24.85 -0.15
N LEU A 158 1.87 24.43 0.21
CA LEU A 158 2.16 23.89 1.55
C LEU A 158 3.01 24.83 2.41
N GLN A 159 3.36 26.00 1.89
CA GLN A 159 4.11 27.00 2.65
C GLN A 159 3.29 27.50 3.84
N GLY A 160 3.87 27.40 5.03
CA GLY A 160 3.20 27.75 6.29
C GLY A 160 2.17 26.72 6.80
N VAL A 161 2.08 25.54 6.18
CA VAL A 161 1.27 24.44 6.70
C VAL A 161 2.12 23.59 7.64
N GLU A 162 1.72 23.52 8.90
CA GLU A 162 2.41 22.72 9.91
C GLU A 162 2.14 21.22 9.75
N GLY A 163 3.10 20.39 10.17
CA GLY A 163 2.93 18.93 10.22
C GLY A 163 2.85 18.22 8.86
N VAL A 164 3.29 18.87 7.78
CA VAL A 164 3.32 18.25 6.45
C VAL A 164 4.37 17.15 6.42
N GLN A 165 3.91 15.91 6.28
CA GLN A 165 4.79 14.76 6.11
C GLN A 165 5.29 14.69 4.66
N ALA A 166 6.57 15.03 4.44
CA ALA A 166 7.18 14.94 3.11
C ALA A 166 7.31 13.50 2.61
N ASN A 167 7.69 12.58 3.51
CA ASN A 167 7.77 11.16 3.17
C ASN A 167 6.39 10.50 3.20
N GLN A 168 5.76 10.40 2.03
CA GLN A 168 4.45 9.74 1.87
C GLN A 168 4.54 8.21 1.82
N GLY A 169 5.74 7.63 1.94
CA GLY A 169 6.01 6.21 1.76
C GLY A 169 5.77 5.72 0.34
N ARG A 170 6.10 4.45 0.09
CA ARG A 170 5.89 3.83 -1.23
C ARG A 170 4.59 3.05 -1.27
N ARG A 171 3.84 3.19 -2.36
CA ARG A 171 2.68 2.33 -2.62
C ARG A 171 3.17 0.89 -2.80
N GLY A 172 2.51 -0.05 -2.16
CA GLY A 172 2.94 -1.45 -2.10
C GLY A 172 2.77 -1.98 -0.69
N HIS A 173 3.36 -3.14 -0.44
CA HIS A 173 3.32 -3.75 0.88
C HIS A 173 4.71 -4.18 1.33
N SER A 174 4.95 -4.07 2.64
CA SER A 174 6.16 -4.57 3.28
C SER A 174 6.02 -6.07 3.58
N ALA A 175 7.08 -6.83 3.34
CA ALA A 175 7.25 -8.11 4.03
C ALA A 175 7.75 -7.80 5.44
N MET A 176 7.08 -8.34 6.46
CA MET A 176 7.38 -8.03 7.85
C MET A 176 7.58 -9.31 8.65
N VAL A 177 8.33 -9.22 9.75
CA VAL A 177 8.35 -10.23 10.82
C VAL A 177 8.53 -9.52 12.16
N ALA A 178 7.75 -9.90 13.16
CA ALA A 178 7.92 -9.43 14.52
C ALA A 178 8.92 -10.33 15.23
N THR A 179 9.90 -9.71 15.89
CA THR A 179 10.83 -10.37 16.79
C THR A 179 10.49 -10.01 18.24
N PRO A 180 11.11 -10.66 19.25
CA PRO A 180 10.89 -10.28 20.64
C PRO A 180 11.13 -8.80 20.94
N THR A 181 12.00 -8.13 20.18
CA THR A 181 12.39 -6.73 20.44
C THR A 181 11.91 -5.73 19.40
N LEU A 182 11.84 -6.13 18.13
CA LEU A 182 11.65 -5.20 17.02
C LEU A 182 10.66 -5.75 15.99
N LEU A 183 9.98 -4.84 15.30
CA LEU A 183 9.37 -5.15 14.02
C LEU A 183 10.43 -5.01 12.94
N LEU A 184 10.65 -6.06 12.16
CA LEU A 184 11.46 -5.97 10.96
C LEU A 184 10.54 -5.83 9.75
N ALA A 185 10.85 -4.88 8.88
CA ALA A 185 10.02 -4.55 7.72
C ALA A 185 10.89 -4.26 6.50
N SER A 186 10.60 -4.89 5.38
CA SER A 186 11.25 -4.53 4.12
C SER A 186 10.75 -3.20 3.58
N GLY A 187 11.57 -2.53 2.78
CA GLY A 187 11.18 -1.35 2.02
C GLY A 187 12.33 -0.83 1.19
N GLN A 188 12.30 0.46 0.87
CA GLN A 188 13.36 1.14 0.13
C GLN A 188 13.65 2.47 0.81
N ILE A 189 14.90 2.94 0.75
CA ILE A 189 15.25 4.34 1.05
C ILE A 189 14.95 5.24 -0.16
N SER A 190 15.17 6.56 -0.02
CA SER A 190 14.67 7.54 -0.99
C SER A 190 15.31 7.46 -2.38
N ASP A 191 16.53 6.91 -2.49
CA ASP A 191 17.20 6.63 -3.77
C ASP A 191 16.69 5.33 -4.46
N GLY A 192 15.86 4.53 -3.77
CA GLY A 192 15.32 3.27 -4.28
C GLY A 192 16.07 2.02 -3.81
N THR A 193 17.16 2.14 -3.07
CA THR A 193 17.92 1.02 -2.53
C THR A 193 17.04 0.20 -1.59
N PRO A 194 16.89 -1.13 -1.82
CA PRO A 194 16.13 -2.01 -0.94
C PRO A 194 16.77 -2.15 0.44
N ASN A 195 15.99 -1.95 1.51
CA ASN A 195 16.46 -2.09 2.88
C ASN A 195 15.52 -2.96 3.72
N LEU A 196 16.09 -3.58 4.74
CA LEU A 196 15.37 -4.09 5.90
C LEU A 196 15.47 -3.06 7.01
N PHE A 197 14.32 -2.58 7.49
CA PHE A 197 14.22 -1.62 8.58
C PHE A 197 13.95 -2.35 9.90
N ALA A 198 14.66 -1.94 10.94
CA ALA A 198 14.38 -2.28 12.33
C ALA A 198 13.53 -1.18 12.95
N ILE A 199 12.33 -1.53 13.41
CA ILE A 199 11.32 -0.60 13.90
C ILE A 199 10.96 -0.95 15.35
N ASP A 200 10.97 0.03 16.23
CA ASP A 200 10.45 -0.11 17.58
C ASP A 200 8.94 -0.37 17.54
N LYS A 201 8.50 -1.45 18.17
CA LYS A 201 7.11 -1.94 18.10
C LYS A 201 6.10 -0.99 18.72
N ARG A 202 6.52 -0.17 19.69
CA ARG A 202 5.62 0.71 20.47
C ARG A 202 5.53 2.12 19.91
N THR A 203 6.60 2.61 19.31
CA THR A 203 6.71 4.00 18.84
C THR A 203 6.67 4.13 17.32
N GLY A 204 7.02 3.07 16.58
CA GLY A 204 7.18 3.11 15.13
C GLY A 204 8.49 3.75 14.68
N GLU A 205 9.38 4.11 15.60
CA GLU A 205 10.69 4.67 15.27
C GLU A 205 11.57 3.66 14.54
N ARG A 206 12.20 4.06 13.43
CA ARG A 206 13.22 3.26 12.77
C ARG A 206 14.53 3.39 13.54
N VAL A 207 14.91 2.37 14.29
CA VAL A 207 16.13 2.34 15.11
C VAL A 207 17.35 1.82 14.35
N GLY A 208 17.16 1.33 13.12
CA GLY A 208 18.25 0.90 12.26
C GLY A 208 17.76 0.43 10.90
N SER A 209 18.70 0.24 9.97
CA SER A 209 18.43 -0.39 8.68
C SER A 209 19.67 -1.05 8.12
N VAL A 210 19.45 -2.09 7.32
CA VAL A 210 20.50 -2.76 6.55
C VAL A 210 20.07 -2.87 5.10
N GLU A 211 21.00 -2.68 4.18
CA GLU A 211 20.75 -2.87 2.75
C GLU A 211 20.42 -4.34 2.46
N LEU A 212 19.49 -4.55 1.54
CA LEU A 212 19.13 -5.86 1.00
C LEU A 212 19.69 -5.99 -0.42
N PRO A 213 20.16 -7.18 -0.83
CA PRO A 213 20.74 -7.40 -2.15
C PRO A 213 19.71 -7.35 -3.29
N GLY A 214 18.43 -7.16 -2.99
CA GLY A 214 17.37 -7.08 -3.99
C GLY A 214 16.02 -6.68 -3.40
N GLY A 215 15.09 -6.35 -4.29
CA GLY A 215 13.71 -6.06 -3.92
C GLY A 215 13.02 -7.29 -3.32
N THR A 216 12.26 -7.08 -2.25
CA THR A 216 11.53 -8.16 -1.57
C THR A 216 10.20 -8.47 -2.23
N ARG A 217 9.75 -9.72 -2.09
CA ARG A 217 8.38 -10.13 -2.39
C ARG A 217 7.70 -10.65 -1.11
N TYR A 218 6.58 -11.36 -1.28
CA TYR A 218 5.88 -12.02 -0.18
C TYR A 218 6.82 -12.90 0.66
N GLY A 219 6.72 -12.77 1.99
CA GLY A 219 7.31 -13.71 2.94
C GLY A 219 8.60 -13.22 3.60
N MET A 220 8.56 -13.17 4.94
CA MET A 220 9.71 -13.01 5.81
C MET A 220 9.49 -13.89 7.03
N SER A 221 10.54 -14.55 7.50
CA SER A 221 10.47 -15.40 8.68
C SER A 221 11.71 -15.22 9.54
N SER A 222 11.57 -15.54 10.83
CA SER A 222 12.67 -15.54 11.79
C SER A 222 12.83 -16.95 12.35
N TRP A 223 14.07 -17.42 12.47
CA TRP A 223 14.40 -18.73 13.01
C TRP A 223 15.60 -18.64 13.95
N VAL A 224 15.68 -19.55 14.93
CA VAL A 224 16.89 -19.74 15.73
C VAL A 224 17.57 -21.03 15.30
N HIS A 225 18.84 -20.94 14.93
CA HIS A 225 19.67 -22.09 14.59
C HIS A 225 20.99 -21.97 15.33
N GLU A 226 21.37 -23.02 16.07
CA GLU A 226 22.60 -23.05 16.90
C GLU A 226 22.75 -21.82 17.82
N GLY A 227 21.66 -21.39 18.44
CA GLY A 227 21.63 -20.24 19.36
C GLY A 227 21.71 -18.87 18.70
N LYS A 228 21.72 -18.78 17.36
CA LYS A 228 21.71 -17.51 16.61
C LYS A 228 20.39 -17.31 15.91
N GLN A 229 19.88 -16.08 15.97
CA GLN A 229 18.66 -15.70 15.25
C GLN A 229 19.01 -15.33 13.81
N TYR A 230 18.22 -15.85 12.87
CA TYR A 230 18.31 -15.60 11.45
C TYR A 230 16.98 -15.08 10.93
N VAL A 231 17.04 -14.09 10.05
CA VAL A 231 15.89 -13.57 9.32
C VAL A 231 16.02 -13.98 7.86
N VAL A 232 15.05 -14.75 7.39
CA VAL A 232 14.97 -15.24 6.01
C VAL A 232 13.98 -14.38 5.25
N ILE A 233 14.42 -13.86 4.11
CA ILE A 233 13.69 -12.85 3.35
C ILE A 233 13.54 -13.35 1.92
N GLN A 234 12.30 -13.38 1.43
CA GLN A 234 12.07 -13.67 0.02
C GLN A 234 12.34 -12.45 -0.84
N LEU A 235 13.25 -12.62 -1.80
CA LEU A 235 13.53 -11.63 -2.81
C LEU A 235 12.72 -11.93 -4.07
N ASN A 236 12.67 -10.98 -4.99
CA ASN A 236 12.13 -11.22 -6.33
C ASN A 236 12.87 -12.37 -7.04
N ASP A 237 14.16 -12.51 -6.76
CA ASP A 237 15.01 -13.60 -7.24
C ASP A 237 15.77 -14.23 -6.06
N GLY A 238 15.36 -15.43 -5.66
CA GLY A 238 15.99 -16.19 -4.57
C GLY A 238 15.61 -15.74 -3.15
N LEU A 239 16.55 -15.97 -2.21
CA LEU A 239 16.41 -15.72 -0.77
C LEU A 239 17.63 -14.95 -0.25
N ALA A 240 17.40 -14.03 0.69
CA ALA A 240 18.45 -13.49 1.55
C ALA A 240 18.29 -14.03 2.98
N VAL A 241 19.41 -14.25 3.65
CA VAL A 241 19.45 -14.63 5.07
C VAL A 241 20.37 -13.69 5.82
N MET A 242 19.83 -13.06 6.86
CA MET A 242 20.56 -12.14 7.72
C MET A 242 20.70 -12.78 9.11
N GLY A 243 21.94 -13.00 9.55
CA GLY A 243 22.21 -13.41 10.93
C GLY A 243 22.25 -12.19 11.84
N LEU A 244 21.46 -12.19 12.90
CA LEU A 244 21.55 -11.15 13.92
C LEU A 244 22.78 -11.45 14.80
N PRO A 245 23.60 -10.43 15.13
CA PRO A 245 24.70 -10.61 16.07
C PRO A 245 24.14 -11.18 17.38
N GLY A 246 24.85 -12.16 17.97
CA GLY A 246 24.37 -12.91 19.12
C GLY A 246 23.92 -11.99 20.26
N SER A 247 22.75 -12.29 20.82
CA SER A 247 22.25 -11.71 22.08
C SER A 247 23.07 -12.17 23.27
#